data_AF-A0ABD6QG86-F1
#
_entry.id   AF-A0ABD6QG86-F1
#
_cell.length_a   1.000
_cell.length_b   1.000
_cell.length_c   1.000
_cell.angle_alpha   90.00
_cell.angle_beta   90.00
_cell.angle_gamma   90.00
#
_symmetry.space_group_name_H-M   'P 1'
#
loop_
_entity.id
_entity.type
_entity.pdbx_description
1 polymer ?
#
loop_
_entity_poly.entity_id
_entity_poly.type
_entity_poly.pdbx_seq_one_letter_code
_entity_poly.pdbx_strand_id
1 'polypeptide(L)'
;MIIYHMQFIEDLGAMNAEMLADAFIMYRTFGQGPQFFLDTIEGALASDAVIMTEDWAEPPYGREELRHTESDMREFLAMVGDELRRRQPWPPKPERLT
;
A
#
# COMPACT_ATOMS: atom_id res chain seq x y z
N MET A 1 7.36 0.93 6.21
CA MET A 1 7.29 -0.10 5.15
C MET A 1 5.83 -0.33 4.82
N ILE A 2 5.36 0.22 3.69
CA ILE A 2 4.03 -0.05 3.11
C ILE A 2 3.85 -1.57 2.89
N ILE A 3 4.97 -2.23 2.61
CA ILE A 3 5.14 -3.65 2.32
C ILE A 3 4.62 -4.58 3.43
N TYR A 4 4.83 -4.27 4.73
CA TYR A 4 4.46 -5.19 5.81
C TYR A 4 2.95 -5.44 5.92
N HIS A 5 2.10 -4.52 5.46
CA HIS A 5 0.64 -4.74 5.48
C HIS A 5 0.12 -5.37 4.20
N MET A 6 0.81 -5.19 3.08
CA MET A 6 0.45 -5.85 1.82
C MET A 6 0.71 -7.37 1.87
N GLN A 7 1.63 -7.83 2.72
CA GLN A 7 1.93 -9.25 2.98
C GLN A 7 0.76 -10.06 3.55
N PHE A 8 -0.35 -9.42 3.94
CA PHE A 8 -1.53 -10.08 4.49
C PHE A 8 -2.78 -9.91 3.63
N ILE A 9 -2.64 -9.39 2.40
CA ILE A 9 -3.75 -9.21 1.48
C ILE A 9 -3.76 -10.40 0.53
N GLU A 10 -4.81 -11.21 0.60
CA GLU A 10 -5.00 -12.37 -0.28
C GLU A 10 -5.45 -11.95 -1.69
N ASP A 11 -6.23 -10.87 -1.81
CA ASP A 11 -6.75 -10.39 -3.08
C ASP A 11 -6.25 -8.97 -3.38
N LEU A 12 -5.41 -8.82 -4.41
CA LEU A 12 -4.89 -7.53 -4.86
C LEU A 12 -5.88 -6.80 -5.78
N GLY A 13 -7.10 -6.60 -5.28
CA GLY A 13 -8.21 -5.99 -6.02
C GLY A 13 -8.55 -4.55 -5.61
N ALA A 14 -9.43 -3.93 -6.39
CA ALA A 14 -9.86 -2.54 -6.20
C ALA A 14 -10.44 -2.24 -4.80
N MET A 15 -11.20 -3.19 -4.23
CA MET A 15 -11.76 -3.04 -2.87
C MET A 15 -10.66 -2.92 -1.81
N ASN A 16 -9.62 -3.75 -1.91
CA ASN A 16 -8.50 -3.70 -0.97
C ASN A 16 -7.61 -2.47 -1.20
N ALA A 17 -7.51 -2.00 -2.45
CA ALA A 17 -6.82 -0.76 -2.76
C ALA A 17 -7.53 0.45 -2.12
N GLU A 18 -8.86 0.50 -2.20
CA GLU A 18 -9.68 1.51 -1.52
C GLU A 18 -9.50 1.45 0.00
N MET A 19 -9.61 0.26 0.60
CA MET A 19 -9.42 0.10 2.05
C MET A 19 -8.04 0.56 2.53
N LEU A 20 -7.00 0.30 1.74
CA LEU A 20 -5.63 0.72 2.06
C LEU A 20 -5.47 2.24 1.94
N ALA A 21 -6.03 2.85 0.89
CA ALA A 21 -6.05 4.31 0.74
C ALA A 21 -6.79 4.99 1.90
N ASP A 22 -7.94 4.46 2.32
CA ASP A 22 -8.67 4.94 3.49
C ASP A 22 -7.83 4.81 4.76
N ALA A 23 -7.12 3.70 4.96
CA ALA A 23 -6.24 3.52 6.11
C ALA A 23 -5.10 4.56 6.17
N PHE A 24 -4.51 4.91 5.03
CA PHE A 24 -3.51 5.98 4.92
C PHE A 24 -4.09 7.35 5.25
N ILE A 25 -5.28 7.65 4.73
CA ILE A 25 -5.94 8.95 4.93
C ILE A 25 -6.39 9.12 6.38
N MET A 26 -6.92 8.06 6.99
CA MET A 26 -7.42 8.10 8.36
C MET A 26 -6.32 7.98 9.40
N TYR A 27 -5.05 7.83 9.00
CA TYR A 27 -3.91 7.60 9.88
C TYR A 27 -4.14 6.43 10.86
N ARG A 28 -5.03 5.49 10.51
CA ARG A 28 -5.47 4.39 11.40
C ARG A 28 -4.33 3.43 11.69
N THR A 29 -3.56 3.15 10.66
CA THR A 29 -2.47 2.17 10.69
C THR A 29 -1.11 2.85 10.53
N PHE A 30 -1.10 4.11 10.08
CA PHE A 30 0.10 4.78 9.61
C PHE A 30 0.27 6.16 10.25
N GLY A 31 1.49 6.43 10.74
CA GLY A 31 1.83 7.73 11.33
C GLY A 31 2.17 8.81 10.29
N GLN A 32 2.49 8.41 9.07
CA GLN A 32 2.74 9.29 7.92
C GLN A 32 1.42 9.65 7.24
N GLY A 33 1.38 10.80 6.55
CA GLY A 33 0.18 11.26 5.85
C GLY A 33 0.04 10.68 4.44
N PRO A 34 -1.15 10.83 3.82
CA PRO A 34 -1.42 10.27 2.51
C PRO A 34 -0.47 10.77 1.41
N GLN A 35 0.05 12.01 1.51
CA GLN A 35 1.06 12.52 0.57
C GLN A 35 2.35 11.68 0.60
N PHE A 36 2.87 11.35 1.78
CA PHE A 36 4.08 10.53 1.90
C PHE A 36 3.90 9.16 1.24
N PHE A 37 2.73 8.56 1.40
CA PHE A 37 2.41 7.28 0.80
C PHE A 37 2.29 7.37 -0.72
N LEU A 38 1.61 8.41 -1.21
CA LEU A 38 1.53 8.67 -2.65
C LEU A 38 2.93 8.84 -3.26
N ASP A 39 3.79 9.67 -2.67
CA ASP A 39 5.16 9.90 -3.15
C ASP A 39 6.00 8.60 -3.14
N THR A 40 5.83 7.79 -2.10
CA THR A 40 6.55 6.51 -1.98
C THR A 40 6.08 5.50 -3.04
N ILE A 41 4.76 5.44 -3.29
CA ILE A 41 4.17 4.58 -4.32
C ILE A 41 4.66 5.01 -5.69
N GLU A 42 4.58 6.31 -6.00
CA GLU A 42 5.02 6.85 -7.28
C GLU A 42 6.52 6.62 -7.49
N GLY A 43 7.34 6.83 -6.46
CA GLY A 43 8.77 6.53 -6.50
C GLY A 43 9.06 5.05 -6.75
N ALA A 44 8.31 4.14 -6.11
CA ALA A 44 8.45 2.71 -6.33
C ALA A 44 8.07 2.31 -7.76
N LEU A 45 6.94 2.79 -8.27
CA LEU A 45 6.44 2.48 -9.61
C LEU A 45 7.31 3.08 -10.73
N ALA A 46 7.90 4.25 -10.50
CA ALA A 46 8.80 4.90 -11.44
C ALA A 46 10.22 4.31 -11.46
N SER A 47 10.53 3.41 -10.52
CA SER A 47 11.84 2.77 -10.41
C SER A 47 11.78 1.31 -10.82
N ASP A 48 12.92 0.81 -11.33
CA ASP A 48 13.19 -0.62 -11.49
C ASP A 48 13.59 -1.28 -10.17
N ALA A 49 13.47 -0.57 -9.03
CA ALA A 49 13.72 -1.15 -7.73
C ALA A 49 12.67 -2.23 -7.49
N VAL A 50 13.13 -3.44 -7.15
CA VAL A 50 12.22 -4.53 -6.83
C VAL A 50 11.42 -4.14 -5.58
N ILE A 51 10.11 -4.08 -5.74
CA ILE A 51 9.16 -3.76 -4.67
C ILE A 51 9.00 -4.99 -3.78
N MET A 52 9.05 -6.17 -4.39
CA MET A 52 8.86 -7.47 -3.79
C MET A 52 9.52 -8.57 -4.63
N THR A 53 10.61 -9.20 -4.15
CA THR A 53 11.13 -10.39 -4.82
C THR A 53 10.38 -11.63 -4.33
N GLU A 54 10.39 -12.72 -5.11
CA GLU A 54 9.84 -14.03 -4.70
C GLU A 54 10.43 -14.53 -3.36
N ASP A 55 11.67 -14.16 -3.05
CA ASP A 55 12.37 -14.49 -1.79
C ASP A 55 11.96 -13.61 -0.59
N TRP A 56 11.43 -12.40 -0.81
CA TRP A 56 11.05 -11.46 0.26
C TRP A 56 9.54 -11.41 0.51
N ALA A 57 8.78 -12.08 -0.35
CA ALA A 57 7.35 -12.34 -0.22
C ALA A 57 7.02 -13.80 -0.04
N GLU A 58 7.90 -14.57 0.58
CA GLU A 58 7.47 -15.83 1.16
C GLU A 58 6.36 -15.49 2.18
N PRO A 59 5.12 -15.95 1.92
CA PRO A 59 4.07 -15.73 2.87
C PRO A 59 4.37 -16.55 4.13
N PRO A 60 3.75 -16.22 5.28
CA PRO A 60 3.88 -17.04 6.48
C PRO A 60 3.65 -18.52 6.16
N TYR A 61 4.41 -19.42 6.79
CA TYR A 61 4.36 -20.86 6.50
C TYR A 61 2.91 -21.38 6.43
N GLY A 62 2.56 -21.98 5.29
CA GLY A 62 1.22 -22.51 5.01
C GLY A 62 0.20 -21.49 4.49
N ARG A 63 0.64 -20.31 4.06
CA ARG A 63 -0.21 -19.24 3.49
C ARG A 63 0.11 -18.90 2.04
N GLU A 64 0.30 -19.91 1.18
CA GLU A 64 0.65 -19.71 -0.23
C GLU A 64 -0.37 -18.85 -0.99
N GLU A 65 -1.62 -18.73 -0.51
CA GLU A 65 -2.63 -17.81 -1.04
C GLU A 65 -2.24 -16.33 -0.97
N LEU A 66 -1.26 -15.98 -0.14
CA LEU A 66 -0.75 -14.60 0.01
C LEU A 66 0.46 -14.32 -0.92
N ARG A 67 0.88 -15.30 -1.73
CA ARG A 67 1.99 -15.14 -2.67
C ARG A 67 1.51 -14.38 -3.91
N HIS A 68 2.07 -13.19 -4.10
CA HIS A 68 1.82 -12.35 -5.29
C HIS A 68 3.10 -12.12 -6.06
N THR A 69 3.00 -11.97 -7.38
CA THR A 69 4.15 -11.60 -8.21
C THR A 69 4.49 -10.13 -8.05
N GLU A 70 5.72 -9.74 -8.41
CA GLU A 70 6.11 -8.32 -8.50
C GLU A 70 5.16 -7.51 -9.41
N SER A 71 4.62 -8.14 -10.46
CA SER A 71 3.66 -7.48 -11.37
C SER A 71 2.34 -7.19 -10.66
N ASP A 72 1.77 -8.19 -9.96
CA ASP A 72 0.51 -8.03 -9.23
C ASP A 72 0.64 -6.92 -8.17
N MET A 73 1.78 -6.86 -7.50
CA MET A 73 2.09 -5.82 -6.52
C MET A 73 2.19 -4.43 -7.14
N ARG A 74 2.82 -4.30 -8.31
CA ARG A 74 2.90 -3.02 -9.04
C ARG A 74 1.52 -2.54 -9.48
N GLU A 75 0.71 -3.43 -10.03
CA GLU A 75 -0.66 -3.11 -10.41
C GLU A 75 -1.50 -2.68 -9.20
N PHE A 76 -1.36 -3.41 -8.08
CA PHE A 76 -2.04 -3.06 -6.84
C PHE A 76 -1.63 -1.71 -6.28
N LEU A 77 -0.33 -1.44 -6.24
CA LEU A 77 0.19 -0.14 -5.81
C LEU A 77 -0.28 1.00 -6.70
N ALA A 78 -0.39 0.77 -8.02
CA ALA A 78 -0.97 1.75 -8.93
C ALA A 78 -2.44 2.05 -8.59
N MET A 79 -3.24 1.01 -8.32
CA MET A 79 -4.63 1.20 -7.87
C MET A 79 -4.71 1.99 -6.57
N VAL A 80 -3.88 1.67 -5.58
CA VAL A 80 -3.81 2.40 -4.29
C VAL A 80 -3.43 3.86 -4.51
N GLY A 81 -2.45 4.13 -5.38
CA GLY A 81 -2.05 5.48 -5.75
C GLY A 81 -3.19 6.27 -6.39
N ASP A 82 -3.96 5.65 -7.28
CA ASP A 82 -5.14 6.26 -7.90
C ASP A 82 -6.25 6.56 -6.88
N GLU A 83 -6.51 5.63 -5.96
CA GLU A 83 -7.47 5.84 -4.87
C GLU A 83 -7.06 7.00 -3.94
N LEU A 84 -5.76 7.15 -3.67
CA LEU A 84 -5.22 8.28 -2.92
C LEU A 84 -5.44 9.60 -3.67
N ARG A 85 -5.07 9.66 -4.96
CA ARG A 85 -5.27 10.87 -5.79
C ARG A 85 -6.75 11.28 -5.87
N ARG A 86 -7.65 10.31 -6.06
CA ARG A 86 -9.10 10.57 -6.16
C ARG A 86 -9.68 11.20 -4.88
N ARG A 87 -9.08 10.92 -3.72
CA ARG A 87 -9.52 11.43 -2.41
C ARG A 87 -8.86 12.76 -2.00
N GLN A 88 -8.11 13.40 -2.90
CA GLN A 88 -7.61 14.75 -2.65
C GLN A 88 -8.76 15.80 -2.69
N PRO A 89 -8.69 16.86 -1.87
CA PRO A 89 -7.69 17.09 -0.82
C PRO A 89 -7.95 16.21 0.41
N TRP A 90 -6.88 15.70 1.02
CA TRP A 90 -7.00 14.88 2.22
C TRP A 90 -7.18 15.72 3.49
N PRO A 91 -7.85 15.19 4.52
CA PRO A 91 -7.92 15.83 5.82
C PRO A 91 -6.53 16.09 6.42
N PRO A 92 -6.36 17.19 7.19
CA PRO A 92 -5.13 17.43 7.90
C PRO A 92 -4.86 16.30 8.89
N LYS A 93 -3.58 16.03 9.15
CA LYS A 93 -3.19 15.05 10.16
C LYS A 93 -3.82 15.41 11.50
N PRO A 94 -4.50 14.47 12.18
CA PRO A 94 -5.00 14.73 13.53
C PRO A 94 -3.83 15.16 14.42
N GLU A 95 -3.95 16.33 15.05
CA GLU A 95 -3.03 16.68 16.13
C GLU A 95 -3.16 15.58 17.18
N ARG A 96 -2.04 14.96 17.59
CA ARG A 96 -2.07 14.00 18.68
C ARG A 96 -2.69 14.73 19.87
N LEU A 97 -3.88 14.29 20.29
CA LEU A 97 -4.41 14.67 21.60
C LEU A 97 -3.34 14.22 22.60
N THR A 98 -2.68 15.20 23.20
CA THR A 98 -1.60 15.00 24.18
C THR A 98 -2.17 14.47 25.48
#